data_AF-A0A932TDR2-F1
#
_entry.id   AF-A0A932TDR2-F1
#
_cell.length_a   1.000
_cell.length_b   1.000
_cell.length_c   1.000
_cell.angle_alpha   90.00
_cell.angle_beta   90.00
_cell.angle_gamma   90.00
#
_symmetry.space_group_name_H-M   'P 1'
#
loop_
_entity.id
_entity.type
_entity.pdbx_description
1 polymer ?
#
loop_
_entity_poly.entity_id
_entity_poly.type
_entity_poly.pdbx_seq_one_letter_code
_entity_poly.pdbx_strand_id
1 'polypeptide(L)'
;MPSRPPMPDILYPGENARRPVSAAHAASRFPLAAVNALAALENHNKHLHRPTHYVHKWWARRPGSVFRALLLSLLLPPEEDVWERYYTGVDLNGAVLLDPFMGGGTTVAEALRLGCRVIGSDLNPVAYWTAKMVTTRADPRELAAAFARVEAVAAPTIRARYETECATCGAPAEAQYILWVNEPPCERCGAPVPLHPGWVVARRAAADLLCPTCEWVFRVPSLGERHACPRCGAAVSPALPGYARGRRYRCPGCGHDGLVAAALAGLTSSCPARPLALLVVCPHHEPRWQAAMPCDRAAAQSTAVEAARRLPNLLCPTEPIPPGVKTSDLHRHGCDYWRDLFFPRQLLCLDALLRAVLGLPPGAPRDLLVTLFSGCLEFNNRYCTYKGGHPRQPGAVRHLFSHHAFVFPRWPLENHL
;
A
#
# COMPACT_ATOMS: atom_id res chain seq x y z
N MET A 1 27.81 -20.52 -44.81
CA MET A 1 27.73 -19.56 -43.69
C MET A 1 26.84 -18.41 -44.14
N PRO A 2 25.71 -18.11 -43.47
CA PRO A 2 24.86 -16.99 -43.86
C PRO A 2 25.61 -15.68 -43.61
N SER A 3 25.67 -14.82 -44.62
CA SER A 3 26.26 -13.49 -44.53
C SER A 3 25.54 -12.67 -43.46
N ARG A 4 26.33 -12.09 -42.55
CA ARG A 4 25.85 -11.16 -41.54
C ARG A 4 25.15 -10.01 -42.27
N PRO A 5 23.89 -9.66 -41.95
CA PRO A 5 23.25 -8.52 -42.58
C PRO A 5 24.10 -7.27 -42.29
N PRO A 6 24.23 -6.34 -43.25
CA PRO A 6 24.96 -5.11 -43.03
C PRO A 6 24.36 -4.40 -41.82
N MET A 7 25.22 -3.96 -40.90
CA MET A 7 24.77 -3.07 -39.82
C MET A 7 24.14 -1.84 -40.48
N PRO A 8 22.93 -1.42 -40.06
CA PRO A 8 22.34 -0.20 -40.59
C PRO A 8 23.33 0.95 -40.35
N ASP A 9 23.53 1.78 -41.37
CA ASP A 9 24.33 2.98 -41.27
C ASP A 9 23.81 3.80 -40.09
N ILE A 10 24.63 3.92 -39.06
CA ILE A 10 24.39 4.86 -37.97
C ILE A 10 24.54 6.24 -38.61
N LEU A 11 23.41 6.84 -38.98
CA LEU A 11 23.35 8.22 -39.46
C LEU A 11 23.89 9.12 -38.35
N TYR A 12 25.15 9.54 -38.48
CA TYR A 12 25.68 10.64 -37.68
C TYR A 12 24.86 11.89 -38.02
N PRO A 13 24.38 12.65 -37.02
CA PRO A 13 23.65 13.88 -37.30
C PRO A 13 24.54 14.80 -38.15
N GLY A 14 23.99 15.31 -39.26
CA GLY A 14 24.64 16.32 -40.09
C GLY A 14 24.99 17.59 -39.28
N GLU A 15 25.72 18.51 -39.92
CA GLU A 15 26.42 19.69 -39.36
C GLU A 15 25.61 20.65 -38.44
N ASN A 16 24.32 20.39 -38.20
CA ASN A 16 23.51 20.98 -37.14
C ASN A 16 23.54 20.23 -35.80
N ALA A 17 24.50 19.32 -35.60
CA ALA A 17 24.73 18.66 -34.31
C ALA A 17 25.07 19.72 -33.25
N ARG A 18 24.08 20.15 -32.46
CA ARG A 18 24.30 20.95 -31.26
C ARG A 18 25.39 20.27 -30.45
N ARG A 19 26.50 20.98 -30.18
CA ARG A 19 27.60 20.46 -29.35
C ARG A 19 27.00 19.85 -28.07
N PRO A 20 27.46 18.68 -27.62
CA PRO A 20 27.05 18.16 -26.33
C PRO A 20 27.35 19.22 -25.27
N VAL A 21 26.30 19.70 -24.60
CA VAL A 21 26.45 20.67 -23.53
C VAL A 21 27.11 19.96 -22.36
N SER A 22 28.23 20.49 -21.89
CA SER A 22 29.02 19.84 -20.86
C SER A 22 28.36 19.97 -19.48
N ALA A 23 28.56 18.98 -18.61
CA ALA A 23 28.11 19.05 -17.22
C ALA A 23 28.69 20.27 -16.48
N ALA A 24 29.90 20.70 -16.87
CA ALA A 24 30.54 21.91 -16.34
C ALA A 24 29.77 23.20 -16.70
N HIS A 25 29.18 23.28 -17.89
CA HIS A 25 28.34 24.41 -18.29
C HIS A 25 27.06 24.50 -17.46
N ALA A 26 26.39 23.36 -17.25
CA ALA A 26 25.19 23.35 -16.42
C ALA A 26 25.49 23.68 -14.96
N ALA A 27 26.61 23.18 -14.43
CA ALA A 27 26.99 23.39 -13.03
C ALA A 27 27.27 24.87 -12.71
N SER A 28 27.87 25.64 -13.62
CA SER A 28 28.20 27.05 -13.37
C SER A 28 26.99 27.98 -13.34
N ARG A 29 25.86 27.55 -13.90
CA ARG A 29 24.62 28.34 -14.00
C ARG A 29 23.48 27.80 -13.14
N PHE A 30 23.70 26.69 -12.43
CA PHE A 30 22.67 26.03 -11.65
C PHE A 30 22.28 26.86 -10.41
N PRO A 31 21.01 27.26 -10.24
CA PRO A 31 20.57 28.10 -9.11
C PRO A 31 20.44 27.30 -7.81
N LEU A 32 21.57 26.85 -7.27
CA LEU A 32 21.66 25.87 -6.19
C LEU A 32 20.85 26.23 -4.94
N ALA A 33 21.01 27.44 -4.42
CA ALA A 33 20.35 27.86 -3.19
C ALA A 33 18.81 27.87 -3.33
N ALA A 34 18.32 28.42 -4.44
CA ALA A 34 16.89 28.55 -4.70
C ALA A 34 16.23 27.19 -5.00
N VAL A 35 16.91 26.33 -5.76
CA VAL A 35 16.46 24.96 -6.03
C VAL A 35 16.47 24.12 -4.75
N ASN A 36 17.47 24.26 -3.88
CA ASN A 36 17.50 23.54 -2.61
C ASN A 36 16.31 23.91 -1.71
N ALA A 37 15.97 25.20 -1.62
CA ALA A 37 14.79 25.66 -0.88
C ALA A 37 13.50 25.06 -1.45
N LEU A 38 13.35 25.06 -2.78
CA LEU A 38 12.17 24.50 -3.44
C LEU A 38 12.08 22.97 -3.31
N ALA A 39 13.21 22.28 -3.48
CA ALA A 39 13.29 20.83 -3.36
C ALA A 39 13.00 20.37 -1.93
N ALA A 40 13.34 21.15 -0.91
CA ALA A 40 12.97 20.88 0.48
C ALA A 40 11.45 20.91 0.68
N LEU A 41 10.76 21.92 0.12
CA LEU A 41 9.30 22.01 0.14
C LEU A 41 8.66 20.84 -0.62
N GLU A 42 9.15 20.56 -1.84
CA GLU A 42 8.65 19.44 -2.65
C GLU A 42 8.81 18.11 -1.90
N ASN A 43 9.96 17.88 -1.26
CA ASN A 43 10.24 16.64 -0.54
C ASN A 43 9.38 16.45 0.71
N HIS A 44 8.91 17.52 1.34
CA HIS A 44 8.08 17.45 2.54
C HIS A 44 6.70 16.85 2.22
N ASN A 45 6.03 17.31 1.16
CA ASN A 45 4.68 16.84 0.76
C ASN A 45 4.59 16.58 -0.75
N LYS A 46 5.35 15.58 -1.19
CA LYS A 46 5.60 15.30 -2.60
C LYS A 46 4.35 15.03 -3.43
N HIS A 47 3.38 14.34 -2.84
CA HIS A 47 2.09 14.02 -3.46
C HIS A 47 1.21 15.28 -3.70
N LEU A 48 1.41 16.35 -2.93
CA LEU A 48 0.71 17.63 -3.14
C LEU A 48 1.43 18.50 -4.18
N HIS A 49 2.76 18.59 -4.11
CA HIS A 49 3.53 19.49 -4.97
C HIS A 49 3.80 18.94 -6.38
N ARG A 50 3.80 17.61 -6.54
CA ARG A 50 4.08 16.92 -7.81
C ARG A 50 3.23 15.64 -7.97
N PRO A 51 1.88 15.72 -7.93
CA PRO A 51 1.01 14.54 -7.90
C PRO A 51 1.26 13.55 -9.05
N THR A 52 1.56 14.05 -10.26
CA THR A 52 1.88 13.22 -11.44
C THR A 52 3.10 12.31 -11.21
N HIS A 53 4.10 12.78 -10.47
CA HIS A 53 5.28 11.98 -10.13
C HIS A 53 5.01 10.97 -9.04
N TYR A 54 3.81 10.92 -8.45
CA TYR A 54 3.45 10.03 -7.34
C TYR A 54 2.30 9.07 -7.67
N VAL A 55 1.98 8.88 -8.95
CA VAL A 55 0.99 7.89 -9.43
C VAL A 55 1.33 6.45 -9.01
N HIS A 56 2.61 6.14 -8.83
CA HIS A 56 3.08 4.86 -8.30
C HIS A 56 4.37 5.05 -7.49
N LYS A 57 4.60 4.18 -6.50
CA LYS A 57 5.79 4.22 -5.65
C LYS A 57 7.06 3.88 -6.42
N TRP A 58 8.12 4.64 -6.17
CA TRP A 58 9.47 4.39 -6.67
C TRP A 58 10.50 4.82 -5.61
N TRP A 59 11.42 3.94 -5.24
CA TRP A 59 12.32 4.12 -4.09
C TRP A 59 13.40 5.19 -4.31
N ALA A 60 13.80 5.44 -5.55
CA ALA A 60 14.90 6.36 -5.88
C ALA A 60 14.41 7.67 -6.54
N ARG A 61 13.16 8.08 -6.32
CA ARG A 61 12.60 9.25 -6.99
C ARG A 61 13.27 10.54 -6.55
N ARG A 62 13.68 11.36 -7.53
CA ARG A 62 14.30 12.66 -7.32
C ARG A 62 13.27 13.77 -7.49
N PRO A 63 13.48 14.96 -6.89
CA PRO A 63 12.55 16.07 -7.03
C PRO A 63 12.47 16.55 -8.48
N GLY A 64 11.26 16.77 -8.98
CA GLY A 64 11.03 17.32 -10.31
C GLY A 64 11.58 18.74 -10.43
N SER A 65 11.57 19.50 -9.33
CA SER A 65 12.18 20.83 -9.26
C SER A 65 13.67 20.85 -9.63
N VAL A 66 14.43 19.87 -9.12
CA VAL A 66 15.85 19.70 -9.44
C VAL A 66 16.04 19.39 -10.92
N PHE A 67 15.26 18.45 -11.46
CA PHE A 67 15.37 18.04 -12.86
C PHE A 67 14.98 19.15 -13.83
N ARG A 68 13.94 19.93 -13.52
CA ARG A 68 13.59 21.11 -14.31
C ARG A 68 14.75 22.11 -14.37
N ALA A 69 15.34 22.46 -13.22
CA ALA A 69 16.46 23.39 -13.17
C ALA A 69 17.70 22.85 -13.90
N LEU A 70 17.99 21.54 -13.80
CA LEU A 70 19.08 20.89 -14.52
C LEU A 70 18.88 21.00 -16.04
N LEU A 71 17.67 20.70 -16.53
CA LEU A 71 17.35 20.79 -17.97
C LEU A 71 17.47 22.22 -18.48
N LEU A 72 16.99 23.21 -17.73
CA LEU A 72 17.14 24.61 -18.09
C LEU A 72 18.62 25.05 -18.09
N SER A 73 19.40 24.64 -17.09
CA SER A 73 20.84 24.94 -17.02
C SER A 73 21.62 24.31 -18.18
N LEU A 74 21.15 23.17 -18.70
CA LEU A 74 21.75 22.47 -19.83
C LEU A 74 21.33 23.04 -21.18
N LEU A 75 20.11 23.54 -21.32
CA LEU A 75 19.50 23.75 -22.64
C LEU A 75 19.09 25.19 -22.93
N LEU A 76 19.04 26.07 -21.93
CA LEU A 76 18.81 27.49 -22.17
C LEU A 76 20.05 28.16 -22.80
N PRO A 77 19.84 29.16 -23.67
CA PRO A 77 20.93 30.00 -24.17
C PRO A 77 21.80 30.56 -23.02
N PRO A 78 23.13 30.66 -23.19
CA PRO A 78 24.06 31.13 -22.14
C PRO A 78 23.69 32.45 -21.47
N GLU A 79 23.07 33.35 -22.22
CA GLU A 79 22.68 34.71 -21.82
C GLU A 79 21.43 34.78 -20.95
N GLU A 80 20.62 33.72 -20.90
CA GLU A 80 19.39 33.72 -20.10
C GLU A 80 19.64 33.33 -18.64
N ASP A 81 18.92 33.92 -17.68
CA ASP A 81 19.00 33.45 -16.30
C ASP A 81 18.11 32.21 -16.08
N VAL A 82 18.68 31.15 -15.51
CA VAL A 82 17.98 29.87 -15.28
C VAL A 82 16.83 30.04 -14.30
N TRP A 83 17.01 30.84 -13.26
CA TRP A 83 16.03 31.00 -12.19
C TRP A 83 14.86 31.89 -12.61
N GLU A 84 15.12 32.97 -13.34
CA GLU A 84 14.09 33.80 -13.96
C GLU A 84 13.23 32.97 -14.92
N ARG A 85 13.86 32.12 -15.75
CA ARG A 85 13.17 31.24 -16.70
C ARG A 85 12.49 30.04 -16.06
N TYR A 86 12.83 29.69 -14.81
CA TYR A 86 12.28 28.51 -14.15
C TYR A 86 10.75 28.56 -14.03
N TYR A 87 10.19 29.75 -13.77
CA TYR A 87 8.75 29.97 -13.57
C TYR A 87 8.00 30.44 -14.82
N THR A 88 8.69 30.62 -15.95
CA THR A 88 8.06 31.03 -17.20
C THR A 88 7.68 29.83 -18.07
N GLY A 89 6.80 30.06 -19.05
CA GLY A 89 6.46 29.07 -20.07
C GLY A 89 7.64 28.88 -21.01
N VAL A 90 8.52 27.93 -20.72
CA VAL A 90 9.69 27.58 -21.53
C VAL A 90 9.37 26.42 -22.47
N ASP A 91 9.71 26.59 -23.74
CA ASP A 91 9.78 25.53 -24.74
C ASP A 91 11.22 25.40 -25.25
N LEU A 92 11.79 24.20 -25.14
CA LEU A 92 13.14 23.86 -25.56
C LEU A 92 13.18 23.36 -27.01
N ASN A 93 12.13 23.65 -27.79
CA ASN A 93 12.04 23.50 -29.24
C ASN A 93 12.39 22.09 -29.73
N GLY A 94 11.84 21.07 -29.06
CA GLY A 94 12.00 19.68 -29.50
C GLY A 94 13.39 19.09 -29.27
N ALA A 95 14.23 19.70 -28.41
CA ALA A 95 15.53 19.14 -28.04
C ALA A 95 15.41 17.66 -27.64
N VAL A 96 16.34 16.83 -28.13
CA VAL A 96 16.29 15.37 -27.89
C VAL A 96 17.10 15.03 -26.65
N LEU A 97 16.44 14.39 -25.68
CA LEU A 97 17.05 13.90 -24.45
C LEU A 97 17.06 12.36 -24.44
N LEU A 98 18.20 11.77 -24.13
CA LEU A 98 18.33 10.34 -23.82
C LEU A 98 18.58 10.17 -22.33
N ASP A 99 17.72 9.42 -21.64
CA ASP A 99 17.95 8.97 -20.27
C ASP A 99 17.98 7.42 -20.26
N PRO A 100 19.18 6.81 -20.26
CA PRO A 100 19.32 5.36 -20.31
C PRO A 100 19.07 4.67 -18.95
N PHE A 101 18.84 5.45 -17.89
CA PHE A 101 18.57 4.98 -16.52
C PHE A 101 17.44 5.78 -15.88
N MET A 102 16.32 5.92 -16.61
CA MET A 102 15.26 6.89 -16.28
C MET A 102 14.56 6.63 -14.95
N GLY A 103 14.64 5.41 -14.41
CA GLY A 103 13.95 5.01 -13.19
C GLY A 103 12.46 5.33 -13.25
N GLY A 104 11.94 5.95 -12.19
CA GLY A 104 10.54 6.34 -12.08
C GLY A 104 10.09 7.48 -13.01
N GLY A 105 10.92 7.92 -13.97
CA GLY A 105 10.52 8.80 -15.06
C GLY A 105 10.52 10.31 -14.77
N THR A 106 11.16 10.77 -13.68
CA THR A 106 11.21 12.20 -13.34
C THR A 106 11.83 13.03 -14.46
N THR A 107 12.99 12.61 -14.98
CA THR A 107 13.66 13.27 -16.11
C THR A 107 12.75 13.36 -17.32
N VAL A 108 12.12 12.23 -17.67
CA VAL A 108 11.25 12.11 -18.84
C VAL A 108 10.08 13.07 -18.76
N ALA A 109 9.40 13.09 -17.63
CA ALA A 109 8.23 13.92 -17.43
C ALA A 109 8.57 15.42 -17.36
N GLU A 110 9.67 15.81 -16.73
CA GLU A 110 10.09 17.23 -16.71
C GLU A 110 10.55 17.71 -18.09
N ALA A 111 11.27 16.88 -18.85
CA ALA A 111 11.70 17.22 -20.20
C ALA A 111 10.52 17.37 -21.17
N LEU A 112 9.52 16.48 -21.11
CA LEU A 112 8.30 16.61 -21.92
C LEU A 112 7.52 17.89 -21.59
N ARG A 113 7.50 18.34 -20.32
CA ARG A 113 6.88 19.61 -19.91
C ARG A 113 7.62 20.85 -20.45
N LEU A 114 8.87 20.69 -20.86
CA LEU A 114 9.71 21.72 -21.45
C LEU A 114 9.77 21.62 -22.99
N GLY A 115 8.89 20.84 -23.62
CA GLY A 115 8.86 20.71 -25.08
C GLY A 115 9.99 19.86 -25.68
N CYS A 116 10.73 19.11 -24.86
CA CYS A 116 11.73 18.17 -25.36
C CYS A 116 11.09 16.92 -25.99
N ARG A 117 11.85 16.26 -26.88
CA ARG A 117 11.63 14.87 -27.28
C ARG A 117 12.49 13.97 -26.41
N VAL A 118 11.93 12.89 -25.87
CA VAL A 118 12.64 12.05 -24.89
C VAL A 118 12.71 10.59 -25.32
N ILE A 119 13.88 9.99 -25.17
CA ILE A 119 14.11 8.55 -25.23
C ILE A 119 14.49 8.11 -23.82
N GLY A 120 13.60 7.37 -23.16
CA GLY A 120 13.83 6.83 -21.82
C GLY A 120 14.01 5.32 -21.87
N SER A 121 15.01 4.80 -21.16
CA SER A 121 15.24 3.37 -21.01
C SER A 121 15.53 3.02 -19.56
N ASP A 122 15.07 1.85 -19.13
CA ASP A 122 15.42 1.25 -17.86
C ASP A 122 15.29 -0.26 -17.98
N LEU A 123 16.15 -1.00 -17.29
CA LEU A 123 16.09 -2.47 -17.25
C LEU A 123 14.86 -2.96 -16.47
N ASN A 124 14.40 -2.17 -15.49
CA ASN A 124 13.31 -2.58 -14.62
C ASN A 124 11.94 -2.31 -15.28
N PRO A 125 11.09 -3.33 -15.48
CA PRO A 125 9.77 -3.15 -16.09
C PRO A 125 8.85 -2.23 -15.26
N VAL A 126 9.03 -2.18 -13.94
CA VAL A 126 8.28 -1.25 -13.06
C VAL A 126 8.72 0.20 -13.28
N ALA A 127 10.00 0.44 -13.58
CA ALA A 127 10.49 1.77 -13.95
C ALA A 127 9.82 2.24 -15.25
N TYR A 128 9.86 1.39 -16.29
CA TYR A 128 9.17 1.64 -17.55
C TYR A 128 7.68 1.93 -17.36
N TRP A 129 6.97 1.06 -16.64
CA TRP A 129 5.54 1.24 -16.39
C TRP A 129 5.26 2.56 -15.68
N THR A 130 6.02 2.85 -14.61
CA THR A 130 5.89 4.11 -13.87
C THR A 130 6.12 5.33 -14.75
N ALA A 131 7.21 5.35 -15.53
CA ALA A 131 7.53 6.45 -16.44
C ALA A 131 6.45 6.63 -17.54
N LYS A 132 5.92 5.52 -18.07
CA LYS A 132 4.78 5.54 -19.00
C LYS A 132 3.55 6.18 -18.33
N MET A 133 3.21 5.78 -17.10
CA MET A 133 2.03 6.29 -16.40
C MET A 133 2.13 7.79 -16.05
N VAL A 134 3.31 8.24 -15.61
CA VAL A 134 3.55 9.67 -15.32
C VAL A 134 3.35 10.54 -16.56
N THR A 135 3.59 10.01 -17.75
CA THR A 135 3.50 10.72 -19.03
C THR A 135 2.22 10.42 -19.81
N THR A 136 1.40 9.47 -19.33
CA THR A 136 0.13 9.09 -19.96
C THR A 136 -0.90 10.20 -19.76
N ARG A 137 -1.49 10.64 -20.88
CA ARG A 137 -2.64 11.55 -20.86
C ARG A 137 -3.92 10.71 -20.93
N ALA A 138 -4.85 10.97 -20.03
CA ALA A 138 -6.19 10.40 -20.05
C ALA A 138 -7.21 11.53 -19.95
N ASP A 139 -8.29 11.44 -20.72
CA ASP A 139 -9.44 12.31 -20.50
C ASP A 139 -10.05 11.97 -19.13
N PRO A 140 -10.18 12.94 -18.20
CA PRO A 140 -10.82 12.71 -16.90
C PRO A 140 -12.22 12.09 -16.99
N ARG A 141 -12.98 12.41 -18.04
CA ARG A 141 -14.33 11.84 -18.28
C ARG A 141 -14.25 10.37 -18.64
N GLU A 142 -13.33 9.99 -19.52
CA GLU A 142 -13.10 8.58 -19.89
C GLU A 142 -12.59 7.77 -18.70
N LEU A 143 -11.70 8.35 -17.89
CA LEU A 143 -11.19 7.71 -16.68
C LEU A 143 -12.29 7.51 -15.64
N ALA A 144 -13.15 8.52 -15.41
CA ALA A 144 -14.29 8.40 -14.52
C ALA A 144 -15.30 7.34 -15.00
N ALA A 145 -15.59 7.31 -16.31
CA ALA A 145 -16.46 6.28 -16.88
C ALA A 145 -15.85 4.87 -16.77
N ALA A 146 -14.53 4.73 -16.94
CA ALA A 146 -13.83 3.46 -16.74
C ALA A 146 -13.90 2.99 -15.29
N PHE A 147 -13.70 3.91 -14.33
CA PHE A 147 -13.86 3.61 -12.90
C PHE A 147 -15.27 3.14 -12.57
N ALA A 148 -16.31 3.85 -13.04
CA ALA A 148 -17.70 3.48 -12.80
C ALA A 148 -18.05 2.08 -13.36
N ARG A 149 -17.49 1.70 -14.52
CA ARG A 149 -17.63 0.34 -15.06
C ARG A 149 -16.97 -0.71 -14.17
N VAL A 150 -15.75 -0.43 -13.69
CA VAL A 150 -15.05 -1.34 -12.77
C VAL A 150 -15.84 -1.51 -11.48
N GLU A 151 -16.34 -0.40 -10.91
CA GLU A 151 -17.17 -0.42 -9.71
C GLU A 151 -18.44 -1.25 -9.92
N ALA A 152 -19.18 -1.03 -11.00
CA ALA A 152 -20.41 -1.77 -11.30
C ALA A 152 -20.19 -3.30 -11.39
N VAL A 153 -19.02 -3.74 -11.87
CA VAL A 153 -18.68 -5.16 -12.00
C VAL A 153 -18.14 -5.74 -10.68
N ALA A 154 -17.23 -5.03 -10.02
CA ALA A 154 -16.51 -5.56 -8.85
C ALA A 154 -17.28 -5.39 -7.53
N ALA A 155 -17.98 -4.26 -7.35
CA ALA A 155 -18.58 -3.90 -6.07
C ALA A 155 -19.59 -4.94 -5.54
N PRO A 156 -20.49 -5.55 -6.33
CA PRO A 156 -21.41 -6.56 -5.81
C PRO A 156 -20.67 -7.77 -5.20
N THR A 157 -19.59 -8.21 -5.85
CA THR A 157 -18.78 -9.35 -5.39
C THR A 157 -17.97 -9.03 -4.13
N ILE A 158 -17.46 -7.79 -4.05
CA ILE A 158 -16.65 -7.32 -2.92
C ILE A 158 -17.56 -7.05 -1.71
N ARG A 159 -18.62 -6.25 -1.88
CA ARG A 159 -19.52 -5.86 -0.78
C ARG A 159 -20.23 -7.05 -0.13
N ALA A 160 -20.69 -8.02 -0.92
CA ALA A 160 -21.29 -9.24 -0.39
C ALA A 160 -20.37 -10.01 0.56
N ARG A 161 -19.04 -9.86 0.41
CA ARG A 161 -18.06 -10.47 1.32
C ARG A 161 -17.86 -9.69 2.60
N TYR A 162 -18.34 -8.46 2.73
CA TYR A 162 -18.21 -7.65 3.96
C TYR A 162 -19.55 -7.41 4.66
N GLU A 163 -20.60 -8.15 4.26
CA GLU A 163 -21.87 -8.16 4.97
C GLU A 163 -21.72 -8.76 6.37
N THR A 164 -22.42 -8.14 7.33
CA THR A 164 -22.50 -8.55 8.73
C THR A 164 -23.83 -8.06 9.32
N GLU A 165 -24.02 -8.22 10.62
CA GLU A 165 -25.18 -7.74 11.35
C GLU A 165 -24.77 -6.71 12.42
N CYS A 166 -25.65 -5.75 12.66
CA CYS A 166 -25.46 -4.77 13.71
C CYS A 166 -25.72 -5.40 15.09
N ALA A 167 -24.71 -5.47 15.96
CA ALA A 167 -24.86 -6.10 17.28
C ALA A 167 -25.83 -5.40 18.26
N THR A 168 -26.44 -4.26 17.88
CA THR A 168 -27.43 -3.55 18.71
C THR A 168 -28.86 -3.73 18.24
N CYS A 169 -29.12 -3.70 16.93
CA CYS A 169 -30.48 -3.84 16.39
C CYS A 169 -30.70 -5.08 15.52
N GLY A 170 -29.66 -5.85 15.23
CA GLY A 170 -29.74 -7.03 14.36
C GLY A 170 -29.94 -6.73 12.87
N ALA A 171 -30.02 -5.45 12.47
CA ALA A 171 -30.18 -5.10 11.05
C ALA A 171 -28.93 -5.48 10.23
N PRO A 172 -29.09 -5.81 8.93
CA PRO A 172 -27.98 -5.96 8.01
C PRO A 172 -27.08 -4.72 8.01
N ALA A 173 -25.77 -4.96 8.00
CA ALA A 173 -24.75 -3.93 8.11
C ALA A 173 -23.49 -4.32 7.32
N GLU A 174 -22.56 -3.37 7.19
CA GLU A 174 -21.30 -3.58 6.47
C GLU A 174 -20.10 -3.47 7.40
N ALA A 175 -19.16 -4.40 7.27
CA ALA A 175 -17.89 -4.39 7.97
C ALA A 175 -16.89 -3.52 7.20
N GLN A 176 -16.75 -2.24 7.58
CA GLN A 176 -15.77 -1.34 6.97
C GLN A 176 -14.32 -1.80 7.24
N TYR A 177 -14.06 -2.26 8.46
CA TYR A 177 -12.80 -2.89 8.83
C TYR A 177 -13.04 -4.15 9.66
N ILE A 178 -12.20 -5.16 9.45
CA ILE A 178 -12.13 -6.35 10.31
C ILE A 178 -10.76 -6.35 10.97
N LEU A 179 -10.74 -6.19 12.29
CA LEU A 179 -9.55 -6.39 13.10
C LEU A 179 -9.43 -7.87 13.42
N TRP A 180 -8.30 -8.48 13.08
CA TRP A 180 -8.01 -9.88 13.37
C TRP A 180 -7.14 -10.01 14.61
N VAL A 181 -7.05 -11.21 15.17
CA VAL A 181 -6.00 -11.57 16.12
C VAL A 181 -5.24 -12.78 15.60
N ASN A 182 -3.92 -12.69 15.57
CA ASN A 182 -3.05 -13.81 15.25
C ASN A 182 -2.96 -14.76 16.45
N GLU A 183 -3.02 -16.07 16.18
CA GLU A 183 -3.16 -17.14 17.18
C GLU A 183 -2.20 -18.32 16.91
N PRO A 184 -0.87 -18.14 17.09
CA PRO A 184 0.07 -19.25 16.97
C PRO A 184 -0.21 -20.33 18.04
N PRO A 185 0.11 -21.60 17.76
CA PRO A 185 0.03 -22.67 18.76
C PRO A 185 1.09 -22.46 19.84
N CYS A 186 0.73 -22.64 21.11
CA CYS A 186 1.69 -22.57 22.20
C CYS A 186 2.73 -23.70 22.08
N GLU A 187 4.01 -23.35 22.19
CA GLU A 187 5.14 -24.30 22.13
C GLU A 187 5.09 -25.38 23.21
N ARG A 188 4.36 -25.14 24.30
CA ARG A 188 4.24 -26.08 25.42
C ARG A 188 2.97 -26.93 25.39
N CYS A 189 1.81 -26.29 25.24
CA CYS A 189 0.52 -26.99 25.35
C CYS A 189 -0.25 -27.11 24.04
N GLY A 190 0.26 -26.56 22.94
CA GLY A 190 -0.39 -26.58 21.61
C GLY A 190 -1.63 -25.69 21.48
N ALA A 191 -2.18 -25.17 22.58
CA ALA A 191 -3.38 -24.32 22.54
C ALA A 191 -3.13 -23.02 21.75
N PRO A 192 -4.11 -22.52 20.99
CA PRO A 192 -3.98 -21.25 20.28
C PRO A 192 -3.79 -20.10 21.26
N VAL A 193 -2.78 -19.26 21.01
CA VAL A 193 -2.48 -18.10 21.86
C VAL A 193 -2.90 -16.81 21.15
N PRO A 194 -4.01 -16.16 21.53
CA PRO A 194 -4.38 -14.89 20.93
C PRO A 194 -3.35 -13.82 21.30
N LEU A 195 -2.62 -13.30 20.31
CA LEU A 195 -1.52 -12.35 20.53
C LEU A 195 -2.01 -10.94 20.89
N HIS A 196 -2.95 -10.76 21.82
CA HIS A 196 -3.41 -9.43 22.22
C HIS A 196 -2.21 -8.55 22.65
N PRO A 197 -1.95 -7.40 21.98
CA PRO A 197 -0.93 -6.46 22.41
C PRO A 197 -1.35 -5.66 23.65
N GLY A 198 -2.66 -5.58 23.92
CA GLY A 198 -3.29 -4.81 24.98
C GLY A 198 -4.81 -4.86 24.82
N TRP A 199 -5.50 -3.96 25.51
CA TRP A 199 -6.97 -4.01 25.67
C TRP A 199 -7.70 -2.79 25.08
N VAL A 200 -6.99 -1.93 24.34
CA VAL A 200 -7.55 -0.75 23.67
C VAL A 200 -7.59 -1.01 22.17
N VAL A 201 -8.79 -1.15 21.61
CA VAL A 201 -9.02 -1.38 20.17
C VAL A 201 -8.81 -0.09 19.38
N ALA A 202 -9.42 1.00 19.85
CA ALA A 202 -9.36 2.31 19.22
C ALA A 202 -9.38 3.42 20.27
N ARG A 203 -8.74 4.55 19.96
CA ARG A 203 -8.73 5.76 20.77
C ARG A 203 -8.82 7.00 19.86
N ARG A 204 -9.98 7.62 19.87
CA ARG A 204 -10.24 8.94 19.26
C ARG A 204 -10.74 9.89 20.36
N ALA A 205 -11.89 10.53 20.16
CA ALA A 205 -12.59 11.29 21.19
C ALA A 205 -13.05 10.37 22.34
N ALA A 206 -13.56 9.19 21.99
CA ALA A 206 -13.84 8.08 22.91
C ALA A 206 -12.82 6.94 22.71
N ALA A 207 -12.82 5.97 23.61
CA ALA A 207 -12.04 4.74 23.46
C ALA A 207 -12.94 3.51 23.36
N ASP A 208 -12.55 2.57 22.49
CA ASP A 208 -13.18 1.27 22.37
C ASP A 208 -12.25 0.23 23.03
N LEU A 209 -12.76 -0.47 24.04
CA LEU A 209 -12.01 -1.44 24.86
C LEU A 209 -12.39 -2.87 24.50
N LEU A 210 -11.42 -3.78 24.61
CA LEU A 210 -11.61 -5.22 24.51
C LEU A 210 -11.56 -5.84 25.91
N CYS A 211 -12.58 -6.62 26.27
CA CYS A 211 -12.57 -7.37 27.51
C CYS A 211 -11.60 -8.58 27.44
N PRO A 212 -10.64 -8.74 28.37
CA PRO A 212 -9.70 -9.86 28.37
C PRO A 212 -10.36 -11.22 28.69
N THR A 213 -11.56 -11.21 29.27
CA THR A 213 -12.26 -12.43 29.72
C THR A 213 -13.23 -12.98 28.67
N CYS A 214 -14.03 -12.10 28.05
CA CYS A 214 -15.08 -12.53 27.11
C CYS A 214 -14.95 -11.93 25.71
N GLU A 215 -13.89 -11.15 25.46
CA GLU A 215 -13.60 -10.46 24.20
C GLU A 215 -14.72 -9.56 23.68
N TRP A 216 -15.62 -9.14 24.59
CA TRP A 216 -16.60 -8.12 24.26
C TRP A 216 -15.91 -6.78 23.99
N VAL A 217 -16.39 -6.08 22.96
CA VAL A 217 -15.94 -4.74 22.63
C VAL A 217 -16.98 -3.74 23.10
N PHE A 218 -16.55 -2.73 23.85
CA PHE A 218 -17.43 -1.69 24.37
C PHE A 218 -16.75 -0.33 24.41
N ARG A 219 -17.55 0.72 24.24
CA ARG A 219 -17.09 2.10 24.19
C ARG A 219 -17.11 2.75 25.56
N VAL A 220 -16.08 3.53 25.86
CA VAL A 220 -15.99 4.37 27.06
C VAL A 220 -15.68 5.83 26.67
N PRO A 221 -16.24 6.84 27.36
CA PRO A 221 -16.00 8.24 27.03
C PRO A 221 -14.53 8.64 27.15
N SER A 222 -13.81 8.08 28.13
CA SER A 222 -12.39 8.35 28.36
C SER A 222 -11.67 7.13 28.95
N LEU A 223 -10.36 7.05 28.75
CA LEU A 223 -9.52 5.99 29.30
C LEU A 223 -9.21 6.25 30.78
N GLY A 224 -10.03 5.70 31.67
CA GLY A 224 -9.70 5.54 33.09
C GLY A 224 -8.83 4.30 33.38
N GLU A 225 -8.44 4.11 34.64
CA GLU A 225 -7.58 3.00 35.10
C GLU A 225 -8.28 1.63 35.02
N ARG A 226 -9.57 1.56 35.36
CA ARG A 226 -10.39 0.35 35.35
C ARG A 226 -11.79 0.65 34.83
N HIS A 227 -12.36 -0.31 34.09
CA HIS A 227 -13.72 -0.27 33.55
C HIS A 227 -14.39 -1.64 33.77
N ALA A 228 -15.68 -1.68 34.09
CA ALA A 228 -16.42 -2.94 34.14
C ALA A 228 -16.89 -3.33 32.74
N CYS A 229 -16.64 -4.57 32.33
CA CYS A 229 -17.19 -5.07 31.07
C CYS A 229 -18.72 -5.16 31.17
N PRO A 230 -19.49 -4.51 30.27
CA PRO A 230 -20.95 -4.51 30.35
C PRO A 230 -21.57 -5.88 30.04
N ARG A 231 -20.81 -6.82 29.47
CA ARG A 231 -21.29 -8.16 29.12
C ARG A 231 -21.08 -9.19 30.24
N CYS A 232 -19.90 -9.22 30.85
CA CYS A 232 -19.53 -10.27 31.82
C CYS A 232 -19.18 -9.74 33.22
N GLY A 233 -19.19 -8.41 33.41
CA GLY A 233 -18.84 -7.78 34.69
C GLY A 233 -17.35 -7.76 35.03
N ALA A 234 -16.49 -8.47 34.28
CA ALA A 234 -15.06 -8.52 34.54
C ALA A 234 -14.41 -7.12 34.47
N ALA A 235 -13.46 -6.88 35.37
CA ALA A 235 -12.70 -5.63 35.37
C ALA A 235 -11.68 -5.60 34.22
N VAL A 236 -11.74 -4.56 33.41
CA VAL A 236 -10.85 -4.28 32.28
C VAL A 236 -9.93 -3.13 32.66
N SER A 237 -8.62 -3.38 32.66
CA SER A 237 -7.61 -2.36 32.96
C SER A 237 -6.81 -2.06 31.70
N PRO A 238 -7.06 -0.93 31.00
CA PRO A 238 -6.44 -0.63 29.71
C PRO A 238 -4.90 -0.57 29.74
N ALA A 239 -4.31 -0.26 30.89
CA ALA A 239 -2.87 -0.17 31.08
C ALA A 239 -2.15 -1.54 31.20
N LEU A 240 -2.90 -2.61 31.47
CA LEU A 240 -2.29 -3.94 31.58
C LEU A 240 -1.82 -4.44 30.21
N PRO A 241 -0.66 -5.13 30.14
CA PRO A 241 -0.23 -5.73 28.89
C PRO A 241 -1.21 -6.83 28.48
N GLY A 242 -1.33 -7.04 27.16
CA GLY A 242 -1.97 -8.25 26.65
C GLY A 242 -1.04 -9.46 26.71
N TYR A 243 -1.43 -10.54 26.03
CA TYR A 243 -0.67 -11.80 25.99
C TYR A 243 0.58 -11.76 25.13
N ALA A 244 0.90 -10.65 24.46
CA ALA A 244 2.10 -10.53 23.64
C ALA A 244 2.81 -9.19 23.82
N ARG A 245 4.15 -9.21 23.87
CA ARG A 245 5.01 -8.00 23.93
C ARG A 245 6.37 -8.25 23.26
N GLY A 246 6.84 -7.28 22.47
CA GLY A 246 7.98 -7.48 21.56
C GLY A 246 7.87 -8.79 20.75
N ARG A 247 8.91 -9.64 20.89
CA ARG A 247 9.03 -10.94 20.23
C ARG A 247 8.45 -12.11 21.05
N ARG A 248 7.88 -11.84 22.23
CA ARG A 248 7.42 -12.85 23.19
C ARG A 248 5.90 -12.88 23.31
N TYR A 249 5.37 -14.02 23.71
CA TYR A 249 3.99 -14.20 24.14
C TYR A 249 3.94 -14.93 25.48
N ARG A 250 2.83 -14.78 26.21
CA ARG A 250 2.49 -15.56 27.41
C ARG A 250 1.19 -16.30 27.16
N CYS A 251 1.22 -17.63 27.19
CA CYS A 251 0.05 -18.47 26.96
C CYS A 251 -1.00 -18.28 28.07
N PRO A 252 -2.24 -17.88 27.77
CA PRO A 252 -3.28 -17.73 28.79
C PRO A 252 -3.75 -19.08 29.37
N GLY A 253 -3.57 -20.19 28.66
CA GLY A 253 -3.99 -21.52 29.11
C GLY A 253 -3.00 -22.18 30.09
N CYS A 254 -1.70 -22.17 29.79
CA CYS A 254 -0.68 -22.87 30.59
C CYS A 254 0.37 -21.95 31.24
N GLY A 255 0.30 -20.64 31.00
CA GLY A 255 1.21 -19.64 31.56
C GLY A 255 2.60 -19.61 30.93
N HIS A 256 2.90 -20.44 29.93
CA HIS A 256 4.21 -20.48 29.27
C HIS A 256 4.58 -19.17 28.57
N ASP A 257 5.81 -18.70 28.79
CA ASP A 257 6.42 -17.56 28.09
C ASP A 257 7.28 -18.04 26.92
N GLY A 258 6.78 -17.88 25.69
CA GLY A 258 7.42 -18.36 24.46
C GLY A 258 7.87 -17.24 23.51
N LEU A 259 8.41 -17.63 22.36
CA LEU A 259 8.81 -16.73 21.28
C LEU A 259 7.83 -16.87 20.10
N VAL A 260 7.34 -15.75 19.58
CA VAL A 260 6.37 -15.77 18.47
C VAL A 260 6.95 -16.51 17.25
N ALA A 261 8.21 -16.24 16.88
CA ALA A 261 8.85 -16.90 15.75
C ALA A 261 9.03 -18.42 15.97
N ALA A 262 9.24 -18.86 17.21
CA ALA A 262 9.39 -20.28 17.52
C ALA A 262 8.03 -21.01 17.48
N ALA A 263 6.97 -20.36 17.99
CA ALA A 263 5.60 -20.86 17.90
C ALA A 263 5.06 -20.94 16.45
N LEU A 264 5.64 -20.17 15.54
CA LEU A 264 5.34 -20.22 14.10
C LEU A 264 6.25 -21.17 13.33
N ALA A 265 7.32 -21.67 13.95
CA ALA A 265 8.28 -22.54 13.27
C ALA A 265 7.61 -23.85 12.85
N GLY A 266 7.76 -24.22 11.57
CA GLY A 266 7.17 -25.44 11.02
C GLY A 266 5.72 -25.30 10.54
N LEU A 267 5.10 -24.12 10.66
CA LEU A 267 3.86 -23.85 9.95
C LEU A 267 4.15 -23.73 8.45
N THR A 268 3.42 -24.47 7.63
CA THR A 268 3.48 -24.43 6.16
C THR A 268 2.57 -23.36 5.56
N SER A 269 2.02 -22.48 6.39
CA SER A 269 1.15 -21.38 5.98
C SER A 269 1.26 -20.24 6.98
N SER A 270 0.73 -19.09 6.58
CA SER A 270 0.70 -17.89 7.41
C SER A 270 0.01 -18.14 8.75
N CYS A 271 0.44 -17.43 9.81
CA CYS A 271 -0.09 -17.58 11.18
C CYS A 271 -1.63 -17.69 11.22
N PRO A 272 -2.19 -18.70 11.91
CA PRO A 272 -3.63 -18.81 12.14
C PRO A 272 -4.16 -17.52 12.75
N ALA A 273 -5.34 -17.11 12.32
CA ALA A 273 -5.98 -15.92 12.84
C ALA A 273 -7.49 -16.05 12.76
N ARG A 274 -8.18 -15.28 13.61
CA ARG A 274 -9.63 -15.14 13.57
C ARG A 274 -10.05 -13.68 13.61
N PRO A 275 -11.25 -13.35 13.09
CA PRO A 275 -11.84 -12.04 13.29
C PRO A 275 -12.00 -11.77 14.79
N LEU A 276 -11.53 -10.62 15.26
CA LEU A 276 -11.62 -10.20 16.66
C LEU A 276 -12.73 -9.17 16.84
N ALA A 277 -12.69 -8.10 16.05
CA ALA A 277 -13.62 -6.99 16.14
C ALA A 277 -13.85 -6.37 14.75
N LEU A 278 -15.03 -5.83 14.53
CA LEU A 278 -15.39 -5.19 13.26
C LEU A 278 -15.76 -3.73 13.52
N LEU A 279 -15.30 -2.82 12.66
CA LEU A 279 -15.89 -1.48 12.57
C LEU A 279 -17.09 -1.59 11.64
N VAL A 280 -18.29 -1.55 12.23
CA VAL A 280 -19.56 -1.78 11.52
C VAL A 280 -20.21 -0.46 11.16
N VAL A 281 -20.64 -0.34 9.91
CA VAL A 281 -21.46 0.75 9.39
C VAL A 281 -22.90 0.23 9.27
N CYS A 282 -23.78 0.76 10.13
CA CYS A 282 -25.19 0.37 10.21
C CYS A 282 -26.07 1.54 9.71
N PRO A 283 -27.16 1.28 8.97
CA PRO A 283 -28.07 2.34 8.52
C PRO A 283 -28.79 3.07 9.68
N HIS A 284 -28.83 2.50 10.88
CA HIS A 284 -29.56 3.05 12.03
C HIS A 284 -28.66 3.58 13.15
N HIS A 285 -27.35 3.34 13.10
CA HIS A 285 -26.42 3.68 14.18
C HIS A 285 -25.12 4.25 13.63
N GLU A 286 -24.47 5.10 14.40
CA GLU A 286 -23.13 5.60 14.08
C GLU A 286 -22.11 4.44 13.97
N PRO A 287 -21.08 4.59 13.10
CA PRO A 287 -20.02 3.60 12.98
C PRO A 287 -19.34 3.28 14.31
N ARG A 288 -19.27 2.00 14.65
CA ARG A 288 -18.71 1.56 15.94
C ARG A 288 -17.99 0.23 15.84
N TRP A 289 -17.07 0.03 16.77
CA TRP A 289 -16.45 -1.27 16.94
C TRP A 289 -17.40 -2.19 17.69
N GLN A 290 -17.57 -3.41 17.19
CA GLN A 290 -18.23 -4.51 17.89
C GLN A 290 -17.34 -5.75 17.87
N ALA A 291 -17.54 -6.66 18.82
CA ALA A 291 -16.87 -7.95 18.79
C ALA A 291 -17.33 -8.75 17.57
N ALA A 292 -16.42 -9.54 16.97
CA ALA A 292 -16.79 -10.45 15.90
C ALA A 292 -17.76 -11.52 16.41
N MET A 293 -18.91 -11.62 15.75
CA MET A 293 -20.00 -12.52 16.07
C MET A 293 -19.75 -13.91 15.47
N PRO A 294 -20.50 -14.95 15.90
CA PRO A 294 -20.39 -16.28 15.32
C PRO A 294 -20.56 -16.31 13.80
N CYS A 295 -21.49 -15.50 13.24
CA CYS A 295 -21.69 -15.39 11.80
C CYS A 295 -20.46 -14.82 11.08
N ASP A 296 -19.77 -13.82 11.65
CA ASP A 296 -18.54 -13.25 11.06
C ASP A 296 -17.41 -14.28 10.98
N ARG A 297 -17.25 -15.10 12.03
CA ARG A 297 -16.24 -16.17 12.08
C ARG A 297 -16.56 -17.28 11.09
N ALA A 298 -17.83 -17.69 11.01
CA ALA A 298 -18.29 -18.68 10.04
C ALA A 298 -18.09 -18.18 8.59
N ALA A 299 -18.41 -16.92 8.30
CA ALA A 299 -18.19 -16.30 7.00
C ALA A 299 -16.69 -16.26 6.64
N ALA A 300 -15.82 -15.90 7.60
CA ALA A 300 -14.37 -15.92 7.41
C ALA A 300 -13.85 -17.33 7.09
N GLN A 301 -14.33 -18.35 7.81
CA GLN A 301 -13.95 -19.75 7.57
C GLN A 301 -14.43 -20.25 6.20
N SER A 302 -15.70 -20.02 5.87
CA SER A 302 -16.27 -20.38 4.56
C SER A 302 -15.50 -19.71 3.41
N THR A 303 -15.17 -18.43 3.56
CA THR A 303 -14.38 -17.67 2.60
C THR A 303 -12.97 -18.24 2.44
N ALA A 304 -12.32 -18.67 3.52
CA ALA A 304 -11.01 -19.32 3.46
C ALA A 304 -11.05 -20.63 2.66
N VAL A 305 -12.09 -21.44 2.86
CA VAL A 305 -12.31 -22.67 2.08
C VAL A 305 -12.56 -22.35 0.60
N GLU A 306 -13.39 -21.34 0.30
CA GLU A 306 -13.64 -20.90 -1.08
C GLU A 306 -12.35 -20.44 -1.77
N ALA A 307 -11.56 -19.59 -1.11
CA ALA A 307 -10.30 -19.08 -1.63
C ALA A 307 -9.29 -20.20 -1.89
N ALA A 308 -9.15 -21.15 -0.97
CA ALA A 308 -8.27 -22.31 -1.15
C ALA A 308 -8.69 -23.15 -2.37
N ARG A 309 -9.99 -23.41 -2.53
CA ARG A 309 -10.53 -24.15 -3.70
C ARG A 309 -10.29 -23.39 -5.02
N ARG A 310 -10.45 -22.07 -5.01
CA ARG A 310 -10.32 -21.22 -6.20
C ARG A 310 -8.89 -20.83 -6.52
N LEU A 311 -7.94 -21.04 -5.59
CA LEU A 311 -6.56 -20.56 -5.67
C LEU A 311 -5.88 -20.80 -7.04
N PRO A 312 -6.01 -21.98 -7.69
CA PRO A 312 -5.39 -22.21 -9.00
C PRO A 312 -5.87 -21.27 -10.11
N ASN A 313 -7.06 -20.67 -9.94
CA ASN A 313 -7.71 -19.81 -10.92
C ASN A 313 -7.73 -18.33 -10.49
N LEU A 314 -7.21 -17.97 -9.31
CA LEU A 314 -7.18 -16.57 -8.88
C LEU A 314 -6.06 -15.81 -9.58
N LEU A 315 -6.34 -14.58 -10.01
CA LEU A 315 -5.30 -13.63 -10.42
C LEU A 315 -4.56 -13.10 -9.18
N CYS A 316 -3.67 -13.93 -8.64
CA CYS A 316 -2.86 -13.63 -7.48
C CYS A 316 -1.41 -14.09 -7.70
N PRO A 317 -0.43 -13.51 -6.99
CA PRO A 317 0.96 -13.92 -7.16
C PRO A 317 1.18 -15.31 -6.58
N THR A 318 1.50 -16.26 -7.45
CA THR A 318 1.70 -17.68 -7.09
C THR A 318 3.16 -18.02 -6.84
N GLU A 319 4.06 -17.08 -7.12
CA GLU A 319 5.50 -17.23 -7.01
C GLU A 319 5.96 -17.32 -5.55
N PRO A 320 6.97 -18.16 -5.26
CA PRO A 320 7.59 -18.20 -3.94
C PRO A 320 8.31 -16.88 -3.66
N ILE A 321 8.33 -16.49 -2.39
CA ILE A 321 9.13 -15.36 -1.92
C ILE A 321 10.61 -15.76 -2.00
N PRO A 322 11.47 -14.99 -2.68
CA PRO A 322 12.88 -15.32 -2.78
C PRO A 322 13.61 -15.07 -1.45
N PRO A 323 14.66 -15.85 -1.14
CA PRO A 323 15.48 -15.61 0.04
C PRO A 323 16.19 -14.26 -0.08
N GLY A 324 16.27 -13.55 1.04
CA GLY A 324 16.86 -12.22 1.08
C GLY A 324 16.82 -11.62 2.47
N VAL A 325 17.58 -10.55 2.68
CA VAL A 325 17.72 -9.92 4.01
C VAL A 325 16.36 -9.53 4.58
N LYS A 326 15.52 -8.84 3.78
CA LYS A 326 14.19 -8.38 4.20
C LYS A 326 13.11 -9.45 4.10
N THR A 327 13.21 -10.38 3.15
CA THR A 327 12.23 -11.46 2.97
C THR A 327 12.44 -12.59 3.98
N SER A 328 13.62 -12.70 4.60
CA SER A 328 13.87 -13.64 5.71
C SER A 328 12.92 -13.42 6.90
N ASP A 329 12.48 -12.18 7.13
CA ASP A 329 11.44 -11.87 8.12
C ASP A 329 10.10 -12.52 7.76
N LEU A 330 9.72 -12.55 6.48
CA LEU A 330 8.46 -13.16 6.03
C LEU A 330 8.47 -14.68 6.24
N HIS A 331 9.55 -15.35 5.85
CA HIS A 331 9.70 -16.79 6.05
C HIS A 331 9.67 -17.18 7.54
N ARG A 332 10.30 -16.37 8.41
CA ARG A 332 10.23 -16.58 9.87
C ARG A 332 8.81 -16.49 10.46
N HIS A 333 7.87 -15.90 9.72
CA HIS A 333 6.46 -15.81 10.11
C HIS A 333 5.54 -16.69 9.24
N GLY A 334 6.11 -17.69 8.53
CA GLY A 334 5.35 -18.68 7.75
C GLY A 334 4.76 -18.15 6.44
N CYS A 335 5.36 -17.10 5.87
CA CYS A 335 4.97 -16.60 4.55
C CYS A 335 6.00 -17.08 3.52
N ASP A 336 5.60 -18.02 2.67
CA ASP A 336 6.47 -18.63 1.65
C ASP A 336 6.15 -18.17 0.24
N TYR A 337 4.94 -17.66 0.03
CA TYR A 337 4.47 -17.12 -1.24
C TYR A 337 3.94 -15.70 -1.06
N TRP A 338 4.01 -14.87 -2.11
CA TRP A 338 3.53 -13.48 -2.04
C TRP A 338 2.03 -13.38 -1.72
N ARG A 339 1.23 -14.36 -2.14
CA ARG A 339 -0.19 -14.49 -1.78
C ARG A 339 -0.43 -14.65 -0.27
N ASP A 340 0.53 -15.16 0.50
CA ASP A 340 0.40 -15.39 1.94
C ASP A 340 0.34 -14.06 2.73
N LEU A 341 0.73 -12.96 2.09
CA LEU A 341 0.59 -11.61 2.64
C LEU A 341 -0.88 -11.17 2.72
N PHE A 342 -1.82 -11.85 2.08
CA PHE A 342 -3.21 -11.41 1.93
C PHE A 342 -4.18 -12.29 2.72
N PHE A 343 -5.29 -11.70 3.18
CA PHE A 343 -6.38 -12.51 3.71
C PHE A 343 -7.05 -13.30 2.59
N PRO A 344 -7.59 -14.51 2.85
CA PRO A 344 -8.32 -15.28 1.85
C PRO A 344 -9.49 -14.50 1.21
N ARG A 345 -10.21 -13.72 2.03
CA ARG A 345 -11.28 -12.82 1.55
C ARG A 345 -10.73 -11.75 0.60
N GLN A 346 -9.61 -11.11 0.95
CA GLN A 346 -8.95 -10.13 0.09
C GLN A 346 -8.45 -10.73 -1.22
N LEU A 347 -7.94 -11.97 -1.25
CA LEU A 347 -7.53 -12.63 -2.50
C LEU A 347 -8.71 -12.75 -3.48
N LEU A 348 -9.89 -13.14 -2.99
CA LEU A 348 -11.10 -13.22 -3.83
C LEU A 348 -11.58 -11.84 -4.30
N CYS A 349 -11.55 -10.84 -3.43
CA CYS A 349 -11.97 -9.48 -3.78
C CYS A 349 -10.99 -8.80 -4.75
N LEU A 350 -9.68 -8.99 -4.56
CA LEU A 350 -8.63 -8.49 -5.44
C LEU A 350 -8.66 -9.18 -6.81
N ASP A 351 -8.95 -10.49 -6.87
CA ASP A 351 -9.20 -11.20 -8.13
C ASP A 351 -10.37 -10.57 -8.89
N ALA A 352 -11.51 -10.34 -8.23
CA ALA A 352 -12.68 -9.72 -8.84
C ALA A 352 -12.37 -8.29 -9.35
N LEU A 353 -11.69 -7.48 -8.53
CA LEU A 353 -11.29 -6.13 -8.89
C LEU A 353 -10.33 -6.11 -10.08
N LEU A 354 -9.29 -6.95 -10.05
CA LEU A 354 -8.31 -7.02 -11.13
C LEU A 354 -8.94 -7.49 -12.44
N ARG A 355 -9.83 -8.49 -12.39
CA ARG A 355 -10.58 -8.94 -13.58
C ARG A 355 -11.46 -7.84 -14.15
N ALA A 356 -12.14 -7.08 -13.30
CA ALA A 356 -12.96 -5.94 -13.75
C ALA A 356 -12.10 -4.86 -14.42
N VAL A 357 -10.93 -4.54 -13.86
CA VAL A 357 -9.97 -3.61 -14.48
C VAL A 357 -9.45 -4.16 -15.81
N LEU A 358 -9.02 -5.42 -15.86
CA LEU A 358 -8.47 -6.03 -17.09
C LEU A 358 -9.54 -6.24 -18.19
N GLY A 359 -10.82 -6.30 -17.82
CA GLY A 359 -11.95 -6.34 -18.74
C GLY A 359 -12.22 -5.01 -19.46
N LEU A 360 -11.59 -3.92 -19.07
CA LEU A 360 -11.63 -2.65 -19.81
C LEU A 360 -10.86 -2.76 -21.14
N PRO A 361 -11.23 -1.99 -22.17
CA PRO A 361 -10.46 -1.92 -23.41
C PRO A 361 -9.03 -1.44 -23.14
N PRO A 362 -8.02 -1.94 -23.88
CA PRO A 362 -6.66 -1.41 -23.82
C PRO A 362 -6.63 0.10 -24.06
N GLY A 363 -6.00 0.84 -23.14
CA GLY A 363 -5.90 2.29 -23.23
C GLY A 363 -5.49 2.94 -21.91
N ALA A 364 -5.31 4.25 -21.94
CA ALA A 364 -4.88 5.05 -20.79
C ALA A 364 -5.74 4.84 -19.53
N PRO A 365 -7.09 4.80 -19.61
CA PRO A 365 -7.92 4.56 -18.43
C PRO A 365 -7.64 3.21 -17.74
N ARG A 366 -7.49 2.13 -18.53
CA ARG A 366 -7.18 0.80 -18.00
C ARG A 366 -5.81 0.78 -17.32
N ASP A 367 -4.79 1.31 -17.99
CA ASP A 367 -3.41 1.26 -17.47
C ASP A 367 -3.28 2.09 -16.18
N LEU A 368 -3.96 3.24 -16.09
CA LEU A 368 -4.03 4.04 -14.86
C LEU A 368 -4.75 3.28 -13.73
N LEU A 369 -5.84 2.56 -14.04
CA LEU A 369 -6.55 1.74 -13.04
C LEU A 369 -5.75 0.50 -12.61
N VAL A 370 -4.95 -0.11 -13.48
CA VAL A 370 -3.98 -1.15 -13.11
C VAL A 370 -2.93 -0.58 -12.14
N THR A 371 -2.48 0.64 -12.40
CA THR A 371 -1.52 1.35 -11.53
C THR A 371 -2.12 1.63 -10.15
N LEU A 372 -3.39 2.07 -10.12
CA LEU A 372 -4.14 2.26 -8.89
C LEU A 372 -4.33 0.93 -8.14
N PHE A 373 -4.71 -0.14 -8.83
CA PHE A 373 -4.84 -1.48 -8.26
C PHE A 373 -3.55 -1.93 -7.56
N SER A 374 -2.39 -1.75 -8.20
CA SER A 374 -1.08 -2.03 -7.61
C SER A 374 -0.86 -1.24 -6.30
N GLY A 375 -1.23 0.04 -6.29
CA GLY A 375 -1.19 0.87 -5.07
C GLY A 375 -2.12 0.38 -3.96
N CYS A 376 -3.32 -0.12 -4.30
CA CYS A 376 -4.29 -0.66 -3.34
C CYS A 376 -3.76 -1.89 -2.59
N LEU A 377 -2.86 -2.68 -3.19
CA LEU A 377 -2.26 -3.85 -2.53
C LEU A 377 -1.51 -3.48 -1.25
N GLU A 378 -0.94 -2.26 -1.15
CA GLU A 378 -0.23 -1.82 0.06
C GLU A 378 -1.16 -1.68 1.28
N PHE A 379 -2.45 -1.42 1.04
CA PHE A 379 -3.47 -1.14 2.06
C PHE A 379 -4.41 -2.31 2.33
N ASN A 380 -4.31 -3.39 1.54
CA ASN A 380 -5.23 -4.51 1.59
C ASN A 380 -4.45 -5.82 1.72
N ASN A 381 -3.83 -6.03 2.88
CA ASN A 381 -3.02 -7.21 3.21
C ASN A 381 -2.97 -7.43 4.73
N ARG A 382 -2.50 -8.60 5.18
CA ARG A 382 -2.39 -9.02 6.60
C ARG A 382 -1.39 -8.21 7.43
N TYR A 383 -0.59 -7.35 6.79
CA TYR A 383 0.41 -6.52 7.46
C TYR A 383 -0.08 -5.10 7.72
N CYS A 384 -1.30 -4.78 7.30
CA CYS A 384 -1.95 -3.53 7.63
C CYS A 384 -2.33 -3.51 9.11
N THR A 385 -2.30 -2.32 9.72
CA THR A 385 -2.72 -2.11 11.11
C THR A 385 -3.66 -0.92 11.24
N TYR A 386 -4.47 -0.91 12.29
CA TYR A 386 -5.31 0.25 12.60
C TYR A 386 -4.46 1.39 13.18
N LYS A 387 -4.52 2.57 12.56
CA LYS A 387 -3.86 3.80 13.04
C LYS A 387 -4.56 4.38 14.27
N GLY A 388 -5.87 4.17 14.40
CA GLY A 388 -6.74 4.91 15.31
C GLY A 388 -6.57 4.61 16.80
N GLY A 389 -5.45 4.02 17.23
CA GLY A 389 -4.98 4.07 18.62
C GLY A 389 -4.24 5.38 18.98
N HIS A 390 -3.82 6.17 17.98
CA HIS A 390 -3.18 7.48 18.19
C HIS A 390 -4.02 8.62 17.59
N PRO A 391 -4.44 9.62 18.40
CA PRO A 391 -5.40 10.65 18.01
C PRO A 391 -4.91 11.70 17.00
N ARG A 392 -3.62 11.68 16.61
CA ARG A 392 -2.99 12.78 15.82
C ARG A 392 -2.66 12.43 14.35
N GLN A 393 -3.04 11.26 13.85
CA GLN A 393 -2.67 10.85 12.48
C GLN A 393 -3.90 10.66 11.57
N PRO A 394 -3.95 11.31 10.38
CA PRO A 394 -5.02 11.08 9.42
C PRO A 394 -4.98 9.67 8.82
N GLY A 395 -6.15 9.16 8.48
CA GLY A 395 -6.39 7.82 7.91
C GLY A 395 -6.57 6.72 8.97
N ALA A 396 -7.44 5.74 8.68
CA ALA A 396 -7.70 4.62 9.58
C ALA A 396 -6.68 3.47 9.42
N VAL A 397 -6.12 3.28 8.22
CA VAL A 397 -5.24 2.16 7.88
C VAL A 397 -3.77 2.62 7.83
N ARG A 398 -2.89 1.87 8.49
CA ARG A 398 -1.44 1.93 8.33
C ARG A 398 -1.04 0.82 7.36
N HIS A 399 -0.58 1.23 6.17
CA HIS A 399 -0.17 0.32 5.10
C HIS A 399 1.11 -0.47 5.45
N LEU A 400 1.32 -1.57 4.71
CA LEU A 400 2.41 -2.54 4.89
C LEU A 400 3.80 -1.88 5.02
N PHE A 401 4.09 -0.82 4.26
CA PHE A 401 5.42 -0.21 4.19
C PHE A 401 5.61 1.05 5.03
N SER A 402 4.66 1.36 5.92
CA SER A 402 4.72 2.51 6.82
C SER A 402 5.97 2.57 7.71
N HIS A 403 6.61 1.42 7.97
CA HIS A 403 7.84 1.31 8.77
C HIS A 403 9.08 0.95 7.93
N HIS A 404 8.98 0.97 6.59
CA HIS A 404 10.05 0.52 5.69
C HIS A 404 10.55 -0.92 5.97
N ALA A 405 9.68 -1.77 6.53
CA ALA A 405 9.96 -3.15 6.89
C ALA A 405 8.65 -3.98 6.91
N PHE A 406 8.76 -5.30 6.78
CA PHE A 406 7.64 -6.22 7.00
C PHE A 406 7.39 -6.37 8.50
N VAL A 407 6.50 -5.54 9.05
CA VAL A 407 6.17 -5.58 10.47
C VAL A 407 5.02 -6.56 10.69
N PHE A 408 5.29 -7.70 11.31
CA PHE A 408 4.26 -8.69 11.67
C PHE A 408 3.29 -8.10 12.72
N PRO A 409 2.03 -7.79 12.35
CA PRO A 409 1.10 -7.22 13.29
C PRO A 409 0.46 -8.33 14.12
N ARG A 410 0.14 -8.00 15.37
CA ARG A 410 -0.61 -8.91 16.25
C ARG A 410 -2.11 -8.80 16.06
N TRP A 411 -2.55 -7.58 15.78
CA TRP A 411 -3.87 -7.26 15.29
C TRP A 411 -3.77 -6.74 13.85
N PRO A 412 -3.65 -7.66 12.87
CA PRO A 412 -3.85 -7.29 11.48
C PRO A 412 -5.19 -6.57 11.28
N LEU A 413 -5.20 -5.60 10.37
CA LEU A 413 -6.42 -4.93 9.92
C LEU A 413 -6.72 -5.32 8.48
N GLU A 414 -7.90 -5.89 8.25
CA GLU A 414 -8.46 -6.09 6.92
C GLU A 414 -9.40 -4.92 6.58
N ASN A 415 -9.22 -4.34 5.40
CA ASN A 415 -10.06 -3.29 4.85
C ASN A 415 -10.94 -3.83 3.72
N HIS A 416 -12.16 -3.31 3.60
CA HIS A 416 -13.19 -3.69 2.63
C HIS A 416 -12.90 -3.34 1.14
N LEU A 417 -11.64 -3.06 0.82
CA LEU A 417 -11.08 -2.64 -0.49
C LEU A 417 -11.57 -1.27 -0.98
#